data_AF-A0A3C1NBV7-F1
#
_entry.id   AF-A0A3C1NBV7-F1
#
_cell.length_a   1.000
_cell.length_b   1.000
_cell.length_c   1.000
_cell.angle_alpha   90.00
_cell.angle_beta   90.00
_cell.angle_gamma   90.00
#
_symmetry.space_group_name_H-M   'P 1'
#
loop_
_entity.id
_entity.type
_entity.pdbx_description
1 polymer ?
#
loop_
_entity_poly.entity_id
_entity_poly.type
_entity_poly.pdbx_seq_one_letter_code
_entity_poly.pdbx_strand_id
1 'polypeptide(L)'
;EGDIRGRGLHGTFTGTLPDTQDWTGGTVALTVQVDDLSSWGLGGALRRNGAGAVRVKVNAANSGDRQRPLAIYGQVSGEGWSAQIRSKMESLQATAAYELELRIAADDPDQLVGFFAPTVTLPGPLAARVSLQGQFDQWETSQGRLEISSDGVEIVLDGYLLAMGKNDRRLDIELKTDSFSRLGRLFAMSLPDSAPVRLVGSVKGSGAGIVIDSAQFDVGTSDFRGSIEYVRFDDAGRKPRINAQLVSEHFDRKDFQTVATRASVRMPTEKFFSDRQLVLDWISDNDIHLDYRANTAVVGEHHMKNLELTAIVEDGKLVLDEIRADMQGAQMKVTLELDARQRPYDI
;
A
#
# COMPACT_ATOMS: atom_id res chain seq x y z
N GLU A 1 10.15 0.33 42.94
CA GLU A 1 9.30 1.37 42.35
C GLU A 1 10.07 2.68 42.36
N GLY A 2 9.93 3.50 41.34
CA GLY A 2 10.55 4.82 41.32
C GLY A 2 9.93 5.74 40.27
N ASP A 3 10.16 7.03 40.47
CA ASP A 3 9.65 8.11 39.63
C ASP A 3 10.68 8.56 38.60
N ILE A 4 10.20 8.89 37.41
CA ILE A 4 10.97 9.54 36.34
C ILE A 4 10.45 10.96 36.20
N ARG A 5 11.33 11.96 36.32
CA ARG A 5 10.98 13.38 36.13
C ARG A 5 12.06 14.08 35.33
N GLY A 6 11.64 14.89 34.36
CA GLY A 6 12.49 15.71 33.50
C GLY A 6 11.69 16.83 32.85
N ARG A 7 12.34 17.70 32.05
CA ARG A 7 11.61 18.74 31.30
C ARG A 7 10.61 18.08 30.33
N GLY A 8 9.32 18.22 30.63
CA GLY A 8 8.23 17.65 29.83
C GLY A 8 8.18 16.12 29.84
N LEU A 9 8.81 15.46 30.81
CA LEU A 9 8.84 14.01 30.94
C LEU A 9 8.44 13.62 32.37
N HIS A 10 7.44 12.76 32.48
CA HIS A 10 6.98 12.22 33.74
C HIS A 10 6.71 10.74 33.57
N GLY A 11 7.07 9.93 34.57
CA GLY A 11 6.83 8.51 34.48
C GLY A 11 7.03 7.79 35.79
N THR A 12 6.67 6.53 35.79
CA THR A 12 6.81 5.62 36.92
C THR A 12 7.35 4.30 36.41
N PHE A 13 8.22 3.66 37.19
CA PHE A 13 8.63 2.29 36.95
C PHE A 13 8.40 1.45 38.20
N THR A 14 7.97 0.21 37.98
CA THR A 14 7.75 -0.79 39.02
C THR A 14 8.28 -2.13 38.55
N GLY A 15 8.81 -2.93 39.46
CA GLY A 15 9.30 -4.27 39.14
C GLY A 15 10.76 -4.49 39.50
N THR A 16 11.27 -5.64 39.08
CA THR A 16 12.65 -6.10 39.27
C THR A 16 13.29 -6.25 37.91
N LEU A 17 14.37 -5.52 37.65
CA LEU A 17 15.20 -5.69 36.45
C LEU A 17 16.32 -6.67 36.79
N PRO A 18 16.23 -7.96 36.42
CA PRO A 18 17.36 -8.87 36.58
C PRO A 18 18.40 -8.60 35.48
N ASP A 19 19.54 -9.27 35.60
CA ASP A 19 20.59 -9.22 34.57
C ASP A 19 19.99 -9.57 33.19
N THR A 20 20.22 -8.71 32.21
CA THR A 20 19.50 -8.75 30.91
C THR A 20 19.93 -9.93 30.04
N GLN A 21 21.07 -10.55 30.35
CA GLN A 21 21.55 -11.76 29.66
C GLN A 21 20.89 -13.04 30.22
N ASP A 22 20.50 -13.03 31.49
CA ASP A 22 19.96 -14.18 32.22
C ASP A 22 18.67 -13.81 32.96
N TRP A 23 17.67 -13.30 32.22
CA TRP A 23 16.35 -13.05 32.81
C TRP A 23 15.71 -14.39 33.19
N THR A 24 15.90 -14.80 34.44
CA THR A 24 15.43 -16.08 35.01
C THR A 24 14.10 -15.96 35.74
N GLY A 25 13.43 -14.80 35.63
CA GLY A 25 12.15 -14.51 36.25
C GLY A 25 12.01 -13.05 36.68
N GLY A 26 10.77 -12.54 36.74
CA GLY A 26 10.46 -11.20 37.22
C GLY A 26 9.44 -10.46 36.34
N THR A 27 8.98 -9.32 36.83
CA THR A 27 8.10 -8.42 36.08
C THR A 27 8.68 -7.02 36.09
N VAL A 28 8.52 -6.33 34.97
CA VAL A 28 8.93 -4.94 34.76
C VAL A 28 7.75 -4.22 34.14
N ALA A 29 7.32 -3.13 34.76
CA ALA A 29 6.32 -2.24 34.23
C ALA A 29 6.87 -0.81 34.23
N LEU A 30 6.83 -0.18 33.06
CA LEU A 30 7.30 1.17 32.80
C LEU A 30 6.14 1.95 32.19
N THR A 31 5.81 3.09 32.78
CA THR A 31 4.88 4.06 32.20
C THR A 31 5.59 5.39 32.10
N VAL A 32 5.63 5.95 30.89
CA VAL A 32 6.28 7.24 30.61
C VAL A 32 5.29 8.09 29.81
N GLN A 33 5.19 9.34 30.18
CA GLN A 33 4.50 10.37 29.44
C GLN A 33 5.48 11.47 29.07
N VAL A 34 5.50 11.81 27.79
CA VAL A 34 6.22 12.96 27.25
C VAL A 34 5.17 13.99 26.88
N ASP A 35 5.19 15.14 27.53
CA ASP A 35 4.22 16.21 27.30
C ASP A 35 4.42 16.89 25.94
N ASP A 36 5.67 16.94 25.46
CA ASP A 36 6.05 17.51 24.17
C ASP A 36 7.30 16.81 23.59
N LEU A 37 7.10 16.03 22.54
CA LEU A 37 8.16 15.31 21.83
C LEU A 37 9.08 16.21 21.00
N SER A 38 8.65 17.43 20.66
CA SER A 38 9.47 18.36 19.87
C SER A 38 10.75 18.77 20.62
N SER A 39 10.71 18.70 21.96
CA SER A 39 11.84 18.98 22.84
C SER A 39 12.89 17.87 22.91
N TRP A 40 12.60 16.67 22.38
CA TRP A 40 13.46 15.48 22.47
C TRP A 40 14.31 15.23 21.21
N GLY A 41 14.24 16.11 20.21
CA GLY A 41 15.18 16.10 19.07
C GLY A 41 15.08 14.89 18.13
N LEU A 42 14.03 14.06 18.27
CA LEU A 42 13.70 13.04 17.27
C LEU A 42 13.30 13.77 15.98
N GLY A 43 14.18 13.77 14.97
CA GLY A 43 13.93 14.08 13.55
C GLY A 43 13.13 15.35 13.18
N GLY A 44 13.68 16.18 12.28
CA GLY A 44 13.05 17.42 11.79
C GLY A 44 11.65 17.30 11.15
N ALA A 45 11.11 16.09 10.96
CA ALA A 45 9.74 15.83 10.50
C ALA A 45 8.67 16.07 11.58
N LEU A 46 9.00 15.94 12.87
CA LEU A 46 8.05 16.14 13.99
C LEU A 46 7.69 17.62 14.24
N ARG A 47 8.29 18.56 13.50
CA ARG A 47 8.07 20.01 13.70
C ARG A 47 6.86 20.57 12.95
N ARG A 48 6.23 19.85 12.02
CA ARG A 48 5.21 20.45 11.14
C ARG A 48 3.79 20.47 11.73
N ASN A 49 3.43 19.54 12.60
CA ASN A 49 2.15 19.53 13.29
C ASN A 49 2.43 19.22 14.76
N GLY A 50 2.06 20.12 15.68
CA GLY A 50 2.41 20.02 17.11
C GLY A 50 2.21 18.61 17.65
N ALA A 51 3.32 17.96 18.04
CA ALA A 51 3.27 16.64 18.62
C ALA A 51 2.69 16.76 20.04
N GLY A 52 1.38 16.57 20.18
CA GLY A 52 0.70 16.48 21.46
C GLY A 52 1.32 15.41 22.37
N ALA A 53 0.95 15.43 23.65
CA ALA A 53 1.53 14.54 24.64
C ALA A 53 1.46 13.06 24.21
N VAL A 54 2.58 12.35 24.29
CA VAL A 54 2.69 10.93 23.96
C VAL A 54 2.87 10.11 25.23
N ARG A 55 2.09 9.05 25.35
CA ARG A 55 2.15 8.11 26.46
C ARG A 55 2.67 6.78 25.97
N VAL A 56 3.67 6.27 26.68
CA VAL A 56 4.29 4.96 26.47
C VAL A 56 4.05 4.11 27.71
N LYS A 57 3.53 2.91 27.53
CA LYS A 57 3.41 1.88 28.56
C LYS A 57 4.10 0.63 28.07
N VAL A 58 5.01 0.07 28.86
CA VAL A 58 5.69 -1.19 28.57
C VAL A 58 5.59 -2.07 29.78
N ASN A 59 5.04 -3.27 29.62
CA ASN A 59 5.00 -4.31 30.62
C ASN A 59 5.70 -5.53 30.05
N ALA A 60 6.66 -6.07 30.78
CA ALA A 60 7.33 -7.30 30.42
C ALA A 60 7.33 -8.24 31.63
N ALA A 61 6.99 -9.50 31.39
CA ALA A 61 6.87 -10.51 32.42
C ALA A 61 7.54 -11.79 31.97
N ASN A 62 8.47 -12.28 32.80
CA ASN A 62 9.13 -13.55 32.62
C ASN A 62 8.88 -14.41 33.86
N SER A 63 8.43 -15.63 33.65
CA SER A 63 8.14 -16.54 34.75
C SER A 63 9.38 -17.31 35.23
N GLY A 64 10.46 -17.36 34.44
CA GLY A 64 11.60 -18.25 34.68
C GLY A 64 11.35 -19.72 34.35
N ASP A 65 10.08 -20.09 34.14
CA ASP A 65 9.65 -21.43 33.74
C ASP A 65 9.74 -21.53 32.22
N ARG A 66 10.51 -22.51 31.72
CA ARG A 66 10.65 -22.78 30.28
C ARG A 66 9.33 -23.15 29.61
N GLN A 67 8.29 -23.54 30.37
CA GLN A 67 6.95 -23.81 29.83
C GLN A 67 6.07 -22.56 29.72
N ARG A 68 6.52 -21.40 30.23
CA ARG A 68 5.76 -20.14 30.24
C ARG A 68 6.58 -19.04 29.57
N PRO A 69 6.26 -18.68 28.31
CA PRO A 69 7.06 -17.75 27.53
C PRO A 69 7.15 -16.37 28.18
N LEU A 70 8.28 -15.70 27.98
CA LEU A 70 8.42 -14.27 28.18
C LEU A 70 7.33 -13.54 27.40
N ALA A 71 6.58 -12.68 28.07
CA ALA A 71 5.55 -11.86 27.45
C ALA A 71 5.91 -10.38 27.55
N ILE A 72 5.83 -9.67 26.41
CA ILE A 72 6.02 -8.22 26.35
C ILE A 72 4.73 -7.60 25.82
N TYR A 73 4.23 -6.59 26.52
CA TYR A 73 3.14 -5.74 26.11
C TYR A 73 3.63 -4.30 26.07
N GLY A 74 3.54 -3.66 24.91
CA GLY A 74 3.81 -2.24 24.77
C GLY A 74 2.58 -1.52 24.23
N GLN A 75 2.37 -0.29 24.66
CA GLN A 75 1.38 0.60 24.12
C GLN A 75 1.97 2.00 24.01
N VAL A 76 1.82 2.61 22.84
CA VAL A 76 2.14 4.01 22.59
C VAL A 76 0.87 4.69 22.10
N SER A 77 0.58 5.90 22.58
CA SER A 77 -0.60 6.65 22.14
C SER A 77 -0.34 8.15 22.18
N GLY A 78 -0.90 8.88 21.21
CA GLY A 78 -0.98 10.33 21.19
C GLY A 78 -2.41 10.80 20.95
N GLU A 79 -2.57 12.06 20.55
CA GLU A 79 -3.87 12.59 20.13
C GLU A 79 -4.27 11.96 18.79
N GLY A 80 -5.43 11.29 18.74
CA GLY A 80 -5.96 10.70 17.51
C GLY A 80 -5.29 9.41 17.05
N TRP A 81 -4.34 8.83 17.78
CA TRP A 81 -3.70 7.57 17.38
C TRP A 81 -3.20 6.70 18.55
N SER A 82 -3.06 5.41 18.28
CA SER A 82 -2.44 4.45 19.20
C SER A 82 -1.76 3.30 18.45
N ALA A 83 -0.69 2.78 19.06
CA ALA A 83 0.00 1.57 18.65
C ALA A 83 0.13 0.62 19.85
N GLN A 84 -0.15 -0.66 19.65
CA GLN A 84 -0.04 -1.69 20.67
C GLN A 84 0.77 -2.85 20.14
N ILE A 85 1.75 -3.30 20.91
CA ILE A 85 2.57 -4.46 20.60
C ILE A 85 2.38 -5.52 21.67
N ARG A 86 2.22 -6.77 21.24
CA ARG A 86 2.17 -7.96 22.08
C ARG A 86 3.18 -8.94 21.55
N SER A 87 4.04 -9.44 22.42
CA SER A 87 5.05 -10.43 22.07
C SER A 87 5.01 -11.60 23.04
N LYS A 88 5.24 -12.79 22.52
CA LYS A 88 5.56 -13.99 23.29
C LYS A 88 6.87 -14.57 22.78
N MET A 89 7.78 -14.91 23.67
CA MET A 89 9.11 -15.39 23.35
C MET A 89 9.51 -16.50 24.31
N GLU A 90 10.24 -17.51 23.85
CA GLU A 90 10.74 -18.57 24.74
C GLU A 90 11.78 -18.03 25.73
N SER A 91 12.64 -17.11 25.27
CA SER A 91 13.66 -16.44 26.08
C SER A 91 14.17 -15.18 25.36
N LEU A 92 15.15 -14.48 25.95
CA LEU A 92 15.88 -13.38 25.31
C LEU A 92 17.10 -13.85 24.50
N GLN A 93 17.29 -15.16 24.33
CA GLN A 93 18.41 -15.70 23.54
C GLN A 93 18.23 -15.41 22.06
N ALA A 94 19.33 -15.26 21.33
CA ALA A 94 19.32 -14.91 19.91
C ALA A 94 18.61 -15.94 19.01
N THR A 95 18.51 -17.20 19.44
CA THR A 95 17.84 -18.27 18.68
C THR A 95 16.38 -18.49 19.12
N ALA A 96 15.88 -17.69 20.06
CA ALA A 96 14.55 -17.89 20.62
C ALA A 96 13.47 -17.63 19.57
N ALA A 97 12.47 -18.52 19.56
CA ALA A 97 11.26 -18.30 18.78
C ALA A 97 10.45 -17.15 19.38
N TYR A 98 9.78 -16.41 18.50
CA TYR A 98 8.91 -15.31 18.87
C TYR A 98 7.60 -15.33 18.10
N GLU A 99 6.55 -14.83 18.76
CA GLU A 99 5.29 -14.41 18.17
C GLU A 99 5.09 -12.93 18.49
N LEU A 100 4.84 -12.11 17.48
CA LEU A 100 4.62 -10.68 17.61
C LEU A 100 3.28 -10.31 17.00
N GLU A 101 2.52 -9.47 17.69
CA GLU A 101 1.33 -8.83 17.19
C GLU A 101 1.43 -7.32 17.41
N LEU A 102 1.35 -6.53 16.34
CA LEU A 102 1.28 -5.08 16.38
C LEU A 102 -0.10 -4.65 15.87
N ARG A 103 -0.73 -3.70 16.57
CA ARG A 103 -1.97 -3.05 16.15
C ARG A 103 -1.76 -1.55 16.16
N ILE A 104 -2.14 -0.88 15.08
CA ILE A 104 -2.08 0.57 14.93
C ILE A 104 -3.49 1.04 14.59
N ALA A 105 -3.92 2.13 15.22
CA ALA A 105 -5.13 2.85 14.88
C ALA A 105 -4.82 4.35 14.86
N ALA A 106 -5.24 5.06 13.82
CA ALA A 106 -5.08 6.50 13.71
C ALA A 106 -6.30 7.11 13.01
N ASP A 107 -6.78 8.25 13.51
CA ASP A 107 -7.86 9.02 12.87
C ASP A 107 -7.36 9.71 11.60
N ASP A 108 -6.07 10.09 11.59
CA ASP A 108 -5.35 10.69 10.47
C ASP A 108 -3.97 10.01 10.29
N PRO A 109 -3.75 9.27 9.18
CA PRO A 109 -2.50 8.56 8.91
C PRO A 109 -1.28 9.49 8.81
N ASP A 110 -1.48 10.76 8.44
CA ASP A 110 -0.39 11.73 8.33
C ASP A 110 0.25 12.03 9.69
N GLN A 111 -0.46 11.76 10.79
CA GLN A 111 0.08 11.86 12.15
C GLN A 111 1.12 10.76 12.47
N LEU A 112 1.10 9.64 11.73
CA LEU A 112 2.04 8.52 11.94
C LEU A 112 3.38 8.72 11.23
N VAL A 113 3.45 9.65 10.26
CA VAL A 113 4.63 9.90 9.39
C VAL A 113 5.88 10.33 10.17
N GLY A 114 5.71 10.86 11.39
CA GLY A 114 6.82 11.20 12.29
C GLY A 114 7.44 10.00 13.03
N PHE A 115 6.73 8.87 13.10
CA PHE A 115 7.12 7.68 13.89
C PHE A 115 7.49 6.48 13.02
N PHE A 116 6.72 6.26 11.95
CA PHE A 116 6.96 5.20 10.98
C PHE A 116 7.41 5.88 9.69
N ALA A 117 8.59 5.50 9.18
CA ALA A 117 9.26 6.11 8.04
C ALA A 117 8.30 6.42 6.86
N PRO A 118 8.56 7.47 6.06
CA PRO A 118 7.56 8.07 5.20
C PRO A 118 7.23 7.22 3.97
N THR A 119 6.12 7.60 3.31
CA THR A 119 5.78 7.47 1.87
C THR A 119 4.52 6.65 1.53
N VAL A 120 3.62 6.39 2.48
CA VAL A 120 2.30 5.79 2.16
C VAL A 120 1.22 6.68 2.77
N THR A 121 0.65 7.56 1.94
CA THR A 121 -0.48 8.41 2.32
C THR A 121 -1.77 7.65 2.06
N LEU A 122 -2.46 7.25 3.12
CA LEU A 122 -3.76 6.59 3.07
C LEU A 122 -4.89 7.61 3.34
N PRO A 123 -6.08 7.46 2.73
CA PRO A 123 -7.21 8.34 2.99
C PRO A 123 -7.94 7.99 4.30
N GLY A 124 -8.21 8.99 5.13
CA GLY A 124 -9.09 8.83 6.30
C GLY A 124 -8.52 7.93 7.41
N PRO A 125 -9.34 7.52 8.39
CA PRO A 125 -8.88 6.72 9.51
C PRO A 125 -8.21 5.43 9.05
N LEU A 126 -7.16 5.03 9.77
CA LEU A 126 -6.35 3.85 9.51
C LEU A 126 -6.46 2.87 10.67
N ALA A 127 -6.66 1.61 10.34
CA ALA A 127 -6.37 0.48 11.21
C ALA A 127 -5.35 -0.43 10.52
N ALA A 128 -4.29 -0.79 11.22
CA ALA A 128 -3.32 -1.77 10.73
C ALA A 128 -3.05 -2.85 11.79
N ARG A 129 -2.91 -4.09 11.35
CA ARG A 129 -2.55 -5.23 12.19
C ARG A 129 -1.41 -6.00 11.54
N VAL A 130 -0.35 -6.25 12.30
CA VAL A 130 0.75 -7.11 11.88
C VAL A 130 0.82 -8.28 12.84
N SER A 131 0.89 -9.49 12.31
CA SER A 131 1.30 -10.68 13.05
C SER A 131 2.58 -11.25 12.44
N LEU A 132 3.58 -11.52 13.25
CA LEU A 132 4.85 -12.12 12.83
C LEU A 132 5.18 -13.31 13.73
N GLN A 133 5.75 -14.35 13.14
CA GLN A 133 6.29 -15.49 13.84
C GLN A 133 7.63 -15.88 13.22
N GLY A 134 8.63 -16.13 14.05
CA GLY A 134 9.95 -16.54 13.57
C GLY A 134 10.93 -16.78 14.70
N GLN A 135 12.22 -16.72 14.36
CA GLN A 135 13.35 -16.79 15.28
C GLN A 135 14.19 -15.53 15.12
N PHE A 136 14.76 -15.04 16.21
CA PHE A 136 15.48 -13.75 16.21
C PHE A 136 16.72 -13.74 15.28
N ASP A 137 17.51 -14.79 15.28
CA ASP A 137 18.69 -14.98 14.42
C ASP A 137 18.34 -15.30 12.97
N GLN A 138 17.07 -15.62 12.69
CA GLN A 138 16.52 -15.87 11.36
C GLN A 138 15.32 -14.97 11.07
N TRP A 139 15.39 -13.70 11.50
CA TRP A 139 14.26 -12.78 11.35
C TRP A 139 13.83 -12.61 9.88
N GLU A 140 14.75 -12.75 8.91
CA GLU A 140 14.45 -12.73 7.48
C GLU A 140 13.58 -13.91 7.00
N THR A 141 13.51 -15.00 7.76
CA THR A 141 12.61 -16.14 7.45
C THR A 141 11.30 -16.07 8.23
N SER A 142 11.06 -14.97 8.96
CA SER A 142 9.84 -14.81 9.73
C SER A 142 8.63 -14.69 8.80
N GLN A 143 7.64 -15.52 9.09
CA GLN A 143 6.34 -15.48 8.42
C GLN A 143 5.47 -14.44 9.09
N GLY A 144 4.63 -13.79 8.31
CA GLY A 144 3.70 -12.83 8.87
C GLY A 144 2.58 -12.43 7.95
N ARG A 145 1.68 -11.66 8.54
CA ARG A 145 0.51 -11.11 7.89
C ARG A 145 0.36 -9.66 8.30
N LEU A 146 0.20 -8.79 7.31
CA LEU A 146 -0.10 -7.37 7.48
C LEU A 146 -1.49 -7.11 6.91
N GLU A 147 -2.38 -6.59 7.73
CA GLU A 147 -3.72 -6.16 7.34
C GLU A 147 -3.79 -4.64 7.54
N ILE A 148 -4.22 -3.92 6.52
CA ILE A 148 -4.43 -2.47 6.53
C ILE A 148 -5.85 -2.22 6.08
N SER A 149 -6.58 -1.40 6.81
CA SER A 149 -7.91 -0.90 6.44
C SER A 149 -7.93 0.61 6.63
N SER A 150 -8.31 1.33 5.58
CA SER A 150 -8.37 2.78 5.58
C SER A 150 -9.38 3.27 4.55
N ASP A 151 -10.25 4.23 4.89
CA ASP A 151 -11.43 4.69 4.11
C ASP A 151 -11.60 4.11 2.69
N GLY A 152 -12.26 2.95 2.60
CA GLY A 152 -12.59 2.27 1.34
C GLY A 152 -11.41 1.58 0.64
N VAL A 153 -10.31 1.32 1.35
CA VAL A 153 -9.11 0.58 0.92
C VAL A 153 -8.78 -0.48 1.98
N GLU A 154 -8.68 -1.72 1.55
CA GLU A 154 -8.22 -2.85 2.35
C GLU A 154 -7.01 -3.49 1.67
N ILE A 155 -5.95 -3.74 2.42
CA ILE A 155 -4.73 -4.40 1.93
C ILE A 155 -4.37 -5.51 2.90
N VAL A 156 -4.13 -6.70 2.37
CA VAL A 156 -3.60 -7.85 3.10
C VAL A 156 -2.31 -8.27 2.40
N LEU A 157 -1.22 -8.35 3.16
CA LEU A 157 0.02 -8.99 2.75
C LEU A 157 0.26 -10.22 3.59
N ASP A 158 0.64 -11.33 2.98
CA ASP A 158 0.93 -12.60 3.66
C ASP A 158 2.26 -13.17 3.16
N GLY A 159 3.08 -13.68 4.08
CA GLY A 159 4.37 -14.31 3.79
C GLY A 159 5.55 -13.70 4.54
N TYR A 160 6.73 -13.63 3.91
CA TYR A 160 7.99 -13.16 4.50
C TYR A 160 8.10 -11.63 4.57
N LEU A 161 7.28 -10.97 5.39
CA LEU A 161 7.13 -9.50 5.40
C LEU A 161 8.44 -8.75 5.61
N LEU A 162 9.32 -9.26 6.48
CA LEU A 162 10.58 -8.62 6.84
C LEU A 162 11.70 -8.84 5.80
N ALA A 163 11.51 -9.78 4.89
CA ALA A 163 12.46 -10.13 3.84
C ALA A 163 12.08 -9.55 2.47
N MET A 164 11.03 -8.71 2.39
CA MET A 164 10.62 -8.07 1.14
C MET A 164 11.81 -7.32 0.50
N GLY A 165 12.07 -7.59 -0.79
CA GLY A 165 13.21 -7.01 -1.52
C GLY A 165 14.56 -7.69 -1.27
N LYS A 166 14.60 -8.76 -0.47
CA LYS A 166 15.77 -9.63 -0.32
C LYS A 166 15.47 -11.04 -0.85
N ASN A 167 16.48 -11.68 -1.45
CA ASN A 167 16.50 -13.12 -1.76
C ASN A 167 15.30 -13.64 -2.58
N ASP A 168 14.77 -12.85 -3.53
CA ASP A 168 13.61 -13.21 -4.39
C ASP A 168 12.37 -13.70 -3.63
N ARG A 169 12.22 -13.29 -2.35
CA ARG A 169 11.08 -13.72 -1.52
C ARG A 169 9.80 -13.03 -1.99
N ARG A 170 8.76 -13.86 -2.13
CA ARG A 170 7.42 -13.45 -2.55
C ARG A 170 6.52 -13.19 -1.34
N LEU A 171 5.59 -12.27 -1.55
CA LEU A 171 4.52 -11.94 -0.64
C LEU A 171 3.20 -12.00 -1.40
N ASP A 172 2.24 -12.72 -0.88
CA ASP A 172 0.90 -12.70 -1.43
C ASP A 172 0.24 -11.38 -1.03
N ILE A 173 -0.39 -10.71 -2.00
CA ILE A 173 -1.15 -9.49 -1.80
C ILE A 173 -2.61 -9.72 -2.15
N GLU A 174 -3.51 -9.21 -1.31
CA GLU A 174 -4.89 -8.92 -1.66
C GLU A 174 -5.17 -7.45 -1.37
N LEU A 175 -5.63 -6.72 -2.38
CA LEU A 175 -6.05 -5.32 -2.25
C LEU A 175 -7.50 -5.21 -2.71
N LYS A 176 -8.31 -4.50 -1.93
CA LYS A 176 -9.69 -4.14 -2.29
C LYS A 176 -9.87 -2.64 -2.13
N THR A 177 -10.58 -2.03 -3.05
CA THR A 177 -10.99 -0.63 -2.92
C THR A 177 -12.31 -0.39 -3.64
N ASP A 178 -13.09 0.59 -3.19
CA ASP A 178 -14.33 0.96 -3.88
C ASP A 178 -14.08 1.63 -5.24
N SER A 179 -12.87 2.17 -5.45
CA SER A 179 -12.48 2.89 -6.67
C SER A 179 -10.96 3.04 -6.78
N PHE A 180 -10.45 3.07 -8.01
CA PHE A 180 -9.06 3.41 -8.31
C PHE A 180 -8.63 4.79 -7.81
N SER A 181 -9.55 5.77 -7.84
CA SER A 181 -9.24 7.13 -7.38
C SER A 181 -8.74 7.17 -5.93
N ARG A 182 -9.17 6.21 -5.09
CA ARG A 182 -8.68 6.06 -3.71
C ARG A 182 -7.23 5.58 -3.63
N LEU A 183 -6.76 4.80 -4.61
CA LEU A 183 -5.37 4.35 -4.68
C LEU A 183 -4.43 5.44 -5.18
N GLY A 184 -4.94 6.48 -5.83
CA GLY A 184 -4.12 7.57 -6.35
C GLY A 184 -3.24 8.21 -5.28
N ARG A 185 -3.78 8.40 -4.06
CA ARG A 185 -3.01 8.97 -2.93
C ARG A 185 -1.86 8.08 -2.47
N LEU A 186 -1.99 6.75 -2.59
CA LEU A 186 -0.94 5.81 -2.20
C LEU A 186 0.30 5.91 -3.06
N PHE A 187 0.10 6.18 -4.36
CA PHE A 187 1.16 6.25 -5.35
C PHE A 187 1.49 7.69 -5.76
N ALA A 188 0.94 8.69 -5.04
CA ALA A 188 1.04 10.10 -5.38
C ALA A 188 0.70 10.41 -6.86
N MET A 189 -0.32 9.71 -7.38
CA MET A 189 -0.74 9.81 -8.78
C MET A 189 -2.25 10.09 -8.85
N SER A 190 -2.70 10.80 -9.88
CA SER A 190 -4.13 11.05 -10.09
C SER A 190 -4.76 9.90 -10.86
N LEU A 191 -5.35 8.91 -10.18
CA LEU A 191 -6.04 7.81 -10.85
C LEU A 191 -7.49 8.15 -11.18
N PRO A 192 -8.03 7.65 -12.31
CA PRO A 192 -9.43 7.81 -12.64
C PRO A 192 -10.32 7.11 -11.62
N ASP A 193 -11.58 7.55 -11.54
CA ASP A 193 -12.61 6.83 -10.78
C ASP A 193 -12.99 5.51 -11.49
N SER A 194 -13.49 4.54 -10.75
CA SER A 194 -13.88 3.24 -11.28
C SER A 194 -14.98 2.58 -10.45
N ALA A 195 -15.51 1.48 -10.96
CA ALA A 195 -16.23 0.50 -10.15
C ALA A 195 -15.29 -0.11 -9.08
N PRO A 196 -15.84 -0.84 -8.09
CA PRO A 196 -15.03 -1.52 -7.08
C PRO A 196 -13.97 -2.42 -7.69
N VAL A 197 -12.83 -2.44 -7.02
CA VAL A 197 -11.59 -3.01 -7.48
C VAL A 197 -11.14 -4.10 -6.51
N ARG A 198 -10.68 -5.23 -7.05
CA ARG A 198 -9.98 -6.26 -6.30
C ARG A 198 -8.72 -6.66 -7.05
N LEU A 199 -7.58 -6.66 -6.37
CA LEU A 199 -6.31 -7.17 -6.85
C LEU A 199 -5.88 -8.33 -5.97
N VAL A 200 -5.47 -9.45 -6.57
CA VAL A 200 -4.79 -10.56 -5.90
C VAL A 200 -3.53 -10.88 -6.71
N GLY A 201 -2.41 -11.14 -6.04
CA GLY A 201 -1.19 -11.53 -6.76
C GLY A 201 -0.04 -11.87 -5.83
N SER A 202 1.11 -12.16 -6.43
CA SER A 202 2.36 -12.39 -5.70
C SER A 202 3.33 -11.26 -5.99
N VAL A 203 3.69 -10.51 -4.97
CA VAL A 203 4.61 -9.38 -5.01
C VAL A 203 6.03 -9.85 -4.69
N LYS A 204 7.00 -9.40 -5.48
CA LYS A 204 8.43 -9.47 -5.16
C LYS A 204 9.03 -8.07 -5.29
N GLY A 205 9.94 -7.73 -4.37
CA GLY A 205 10.77 -6.55 -4.54
C GLY A 205 11.86 -6.83 -5.57
N SER A 206 12.01 -5.94 -6.54
CA SER A 206 13.18 -5.85 -7.43
C SER A 206 14.01 -4.67 -6.94
N GLY A 207 15.34 -4.69 -7.03
CA GLY A 207 16.19 -3.67 -6.36
C GLY A 207 15.77 -2.20 -6.56
N ALA A 208 15.13 -1.86 -7.68
CA ALA A 208 14.60 -0.52 -7.99
C ALA A 208 13.05 -0.43 -8.02
N GLY A 209 12.32 -1.47 -7.63
CA GLY A 209 10.87 -1.52 -7.85
C GLY A 209 10.15 -2.71 -7.23
N ILE A 210 8.92 -2.91 -7.71
CA ILE A 210 8.03 -3.97 -7.30
C ILE A 210 7.53 -4.68 -8.54
N VAL A 211 7.52 -6.02 -8.49
CA VAL A 211 6.92 -6.85 -9.54
C VAL A 211 5.80 -7.65 -8.92
N ILE A 212 4.62 -7.60 -9.55
CA ILE A 212 3.46 -8.41 -9.23
C ILE A 212 3.36 -9.48 -10.31
N ASP A 213 3.80 -10.69 -9.97
CA ASP A 213 3.65 -11.87 -10.82
C ASP A 213 2.23 -12.42 -10.65
N SER A 214 1.63 -12.94 -11.73
CA SER A 214 0.30 -13.59 -11.70
C SER A 214 -0.80 -12.74 -11.05
N ALA A 215 -0.79 -11.44 -11.34
CA ALA A 215 -1.82 -10.52 -10.92
C ALA A 215 -3.17 -10.97 -11.51
N GLN A 216 -4.16 -11.16 -10.65
CA GLN A 216 -5.57 -11.19 -11.02
C GLN A 216 -6.21 -9.92 -10.49
N PHE A 217 -6.89 -9.21 -11.37
CA PHE A 217 -7.39 -7.89 -11.09
C PHE A 217 -8.80 -7.74 -11.66
N ASP A 218 -9.77 -7.41 -10.82
CA ASP A 218 -11.17 -7.26 -11.20
C ASP A 218 -11.61 -5.81 -10.97
N VAL A 219 -12.32 -5.21 -11.94
CA VAL A 219 -12.93 -3.87 -11.83
C VAL A 219 -14.39 -3.97 -12.24
N GLY A 220 -15.30 -3.95 -11.27
CA GLY A 220 -16.72 -4.14 -11.55
C GLY A 220 -17.00 -5.47 -12.24
N THR A 221 -17.31 -5.42 -13.54
CA THR A 221 -17.54 -6.61 -14.38
C THR A 221 -16.34 -6.99 -15.25
N SER A 222 -15.32 -6.15 -15.30
CA SER A 222 -14.10 -6.39 -16.08
C SER A 222 -13.09 -7.22 -15.32
N ASP A 223 -12.43 -8.15 -16.00
CA ASP A 223 -11.39 -9.02 -15.44
C ASP A 223 -10.06 -8.85 -16.16
N PHE A 224 -8.95 -8.96 -15.42
CA PHE A 224 -7.60 -8.84 -15.95
C PHE A 224 -6.68 -9.85 -15.27
N ARG A 225 -5.76 -10.41 -16.03
CA ARG A 225 -4.73 -11.33 -15.55
C ARG A 225 -3.39 -11.01 -16.18
N GLY A 226 -2.30 -11.17 -15.45
CA GLY A 226 -0.96 -11.09 -16.03
C GLY A 226 0.11 -10.63 -15.06
N SER A 227 0.97 -9.72 -15.51
CA SER A 227 2.08 -9.20 -14.71
C SER A 227 2.13 -7.68 -14.76
N ILE A 228 2.55 -7.09 -13.65
CA ILE A 228 2.75 -5.65 -13.50
C ILE A 228 4.11 -5.45 -12.84
N GLU A 229 4.97 -4.66 -13.45
CA GLU A 229 6.23 -4.18 -12.88
C GLU A 229 6.14 -2.67 -12.73
N TYR A 230 6.43 -2.21 -11.52
CA TYR A 230 6.57 -0.80 -11.20
C TYR A 230 8.00 -0.53 -10.76
N VAL A 231 8.72 0.29 -11.51
CA VAL A 231 10.07 0.74 -11.17
C VAL A 231 9.98 2.16 -10.65
N ARG A 232 10.35 2.34 -9.38
CA ARG A 232 10.46 3.66 -8.75
C ARG A 232 11.85 4.22 -9.07
N PHE A 233 11.94 5.53 -9.29
CA PHE A 233 13.18 6.33 -9.42
C PHE A 233 14.48 5.53 -9.53
N ASP A 234 15.09 5.49 -10.71
CA ASP A 234 16.53 5.30 -10.76
C ASP A 234 17.26 6.55 -10.27
N ASP A 235 18.50 6.39 -9.79
CA ASP A 235 19.34 7.45 -9.23
C ASP A 235 19.61 8.63 -10.21
N ALA A 236 19.09 8.60 -11.44
CA ALA A 236 19.23 9.64 -12.44
C ALA A 236 18.04 10.62 -12.53
N GLY A 237 17.04 10.52 -11.63
CA GLY A 237 15.91 11.46 -11.59
C GLY A 237 14.88 11.25 -12.70
N ARG A 238 14.82 10.03 -13.28
CA ARG A 238 13.84 9.64 -14.30
C ARG A 238 12.45 9.39 -13.69
N LYS A 239 11.41 9.52 -14.53
CA LYS A 239 10.01 9.26 -14.14
C LYS A 239 9.83 7.80 -13.72
N PRO A 240 8.87 7.49 -12.82
CA PRO A 240 8.49 6.12 -12.56
C PRO A 240 8.05 5.42 -13.85
N ARG A 241 8.41 4.14 -13.98
CA ARG A 241 8.02 3.31 -15.13
C ARG A 241 7.09 2.19 -14.71
N ILE A 242 6.01 2.02 -15.47
CA ILE A 242 5.05 0.91 -15.31
C ILE A 242 5.14 0.03 -16.56
N ASN A 243 5.49 -1.23 -16.39
CA ASN A 243 5.39 -2.24 -17.45
C ASN A 243 4.28 -3.21 -17.09
N ALA A 244 3.33 -3.44 -18.00
CA ALA A 244 2.21 -4.33 -17.75
C ALA A 244 1.93 -5.21 -18.97
N GLN A 245 1.72 -6.49 -18.71
CA GLN A 245 1.21 -7.45 -19.70
C GLN A 245 -0.07 -8.02 -19.14
N LEU A 246 -1.20 -7.66 -19.75
CA LEU A 246 -2.52 -7.98 -19.24
C LEU A 246 -3.35 -8.68 -20.30
N VAL A 247 -4.08 -9.71 -19.87
CA VAL A 247 -5.11 -10.38 -20.66
C VAL A 247 -6.44 -10.32 -19.93
N SER A 248 -7.53 -10.27 -20.67
CA SER A 248 -8.89 -10.14 -20.14
C SER A 248 -9.83 -11.07 -20.89
N GLU A 249 -10.75 -11.72 -20.18
CA GLU A 249 -11.89 -12.38 -20.82
C GLU A 249 -12.96 -11.33 -21.20
N HIS A 250 -13.25 -10.42 -20.27
CA HIS A 250 -14.22 -9.35 -20.44
C HIS A 250 -13.68 -7.99 -19.99
N PHE A 251 -13.79 -7.01 -20.88
CA PHE A 251 -13.55 -5.60 -20.59
C PHE A 251 -14.81 -4.79 -20.87
N ASP A 252 -15.19 -3.92 -19.93
CA ASP A 252 -16.25 -2.95 -20.12
C ASP A 252 -15.78 -1.55 -19.70
N ARG A 253 -15.75 -0.63 -20.67
CA ARG A 253 -15.35 0.76 -20.42
C ARG A 253 -16.20 1.42 -19.33
N LYS A 254 -17.46 1.01 -19.14
CA LYS A 254 -18.33 1.58 -18.10
C LYS A 254 -17.76 1.41 -16.70
N ASP A 255 -16.91 0.40 -16.47
CA ASP A 255 -16.31 0.11 -15.16
C ASP A 255 -15.20 1.10 -14.80
N PHE A 256 -14.80 1.95 -15.74
CA PHE A 256 -13.78 3.00 -15.60
C PHE A 256 -14.40 4.40 -15.75
N GLN A 257 -15.71 4.54 -15.50
CA GLN A 257 -16.45 5.80 -15.58
C GLN A 257 -17.12 6.12 -14.24
N THR A 258 -17.03 7.37 -13.80
CA THR A 258 -17.55 7.83 -12.49
C THR A 258 -19.02 7.47 -12.26
N VAL A 259 -19.38 7.14 -11.01
CA VAL A 259 -20.78 6.93 -10.58
C VAL A 259 -21.61 8.22 -10.76
N ALA A 260 -21.01 9.39 -10.59
CA ALA A 260 -21.65 10.67 -10.89
C ALA A 260 -22.00 10.82 -12.39
N THR A 261 -21.22 10.23 -13.30
CA THR A 261 -21.54 10.18 -14.74
C THR A 261 -22.58 9.10 -15.06
N ARG A 262 -22.71 8.03 -14.26
CA ARG A 262 -23.80 7.06 -14.43
C ARG A 262 -25.18 7.65 -14.08
N ALA A 263 -25.25 8.56 -13.10
CA ALA A 263 -26.51 9.16 -12.64
C ALA A 263 -26.97 10.37 -13.48
N SER A 264 -26.10 10.99 -14.26
CA SER A 264 -26.36 12.31 -14.88
C SER A 264 -26.52 12.31 -16.40
N VAL A 265 -26.56 11.16 -17.08
CA VAL A 265 -26.51 11.18 -18.55
C VAL A 265 -27.65 10.41 -19.22
N ARG A 266 -28.70 11.16 -19.52
CA ARG A 266 -29.45 11.00 -20.78
C ARG A 266 -28.50 11.47 -21.90
N MET A 267 -27.65 10.57 -22.41
CA MET A 267 -26.64 10.87 -23.44
C MET A 267 -27.35 11.24 -24.75
N PRO A 268 -26.91 12.28 -25.48
CA PRO A 268 -27.15 12.36 -26.92
C PRO A 268 -26.35 11.25 -27.62
N THR A 269 -26.88 10.76 -28.72
CA THR A 269 -26.30 9.73 -29.59
C THR A 269 -24.89 10.09 -30.06
N GLU A 270 -24.02 9.08 -30.12
CA GLU A 270 -22.90 8.93 -31.07
C GLU A 270 -21.72 9.92 -31.02
N LYS A 271 -20.69 9.61 -30.21
CA LYS A 271 -19.28 9.81 -30.59
C LYS A 271 -18.39 8.73 -29.95
N PHE A 272 -17.45 8.17 -30.73
CA PHE A 272 -16.44 7.21 -30.23
C PHE A 272 -15.51 7.86 -29.19
N PHE A 273 -15.26 9.17 -29.35
CA PHE A 273 -14.51 10.02 -28.43
C PHE A 273 -15.43 11.07 -27.81
N SER A 274 -15.36 11.22 -26.49
CA SER A 274 -16.18 12.18 -25.74
C SER A 274 -15.63 13.61 -25.88
N ASP A 275 -16.52 14.61 -25.99
CA ASP A 275 -16.15 16.04 -25.98
C ASP A 275 -15.70 16.54 -24.60
N ARG A 276 -15.82 15.72 -23.54
CA ARG A 276 -15.27 16.02 -22.21
C ARG A 276 -13.75 15.90 -22.24
N GLN A 277 -13.07 16.93 -21.72
CA GLN A 277 -11.61 16.96 -21.58
C GLN A 277 -11.15 15.70 -20.82
N LEU A 278 -10.38 14.85 -21.50
CA LEU A 278 -9.77 13.67 -20.89
C LEU A 278 -8.81 14.16 -19.80
N VAL A 279 -8.97 13.68 -18.57
CA VAL A 279 -8.01 13.96 -17.50
C VAL A 279 -6.83 13.02 -17.72
N LEU A 280 -5.81 13.51 -18.43
CA LEU A 280 -4.62 12.75 -18.83
C LEU A 280 -3.41 13.08 -17.94
N ASP A 281 -3.61 13.76 -16.82
CA ASP A 281 -2.52 14.21 -15.96
C ASP A 281 -1.66 13.02 -15.46
N TRP A 282 -2.23 11.82 -15.33
CA TRP A 282 -1.50 10.59 -14.99
C TRP A 282 -0.49 10.10 -16.04
N ILE A 283 -0.73 10.43 -17.32
CA ILE A 283 0.16 10.11 -18.46
C ILE A 283 1.39 11.01 -18.44
N SER A 284 1.26 12.24 -17.94
CA SER A 284 2.39 13.18 -17.86
C SER A 284 3.39 12.81 -16.76
N ASP A 285 2.95 12.12 -15.72
CA ASP A 285 3.74 11.85 -14.51
C ASP A 285 4.50 10.50 -14.55
N ASN A 286 4.19 9.61 -15.51
CA ASN A 286 4.73 8.25 -15.56
C ASN A 286 5.05 7.83 -17.00
N ASP A 287 6.08 7.00 -17.15
CA ASP A 287 6.29 6.24 -18.39
C ASP A 287 5.58 4.89 -18.26
N ILE A 288 4.87 4.45 -19.30
CA ILE A 288 3.97 3.28 -19.24
C ILE A 288 4.10 2.47 -20.50
N HIS A 289 4.48 1.20 -20.39
CA HIS A 289 4.40 0.22 -21.47
C HIS A 289 3.36 -0.84 -21.11
N LEU A 290 2.27 -0.89 -21.88
CA LEU A 290 1.18 -1.83 -21.67
C LEU A 290 0.93 -2.65 -22.93
N ASP A 291 1.08 -3.96 -22.81
CA ASP A 291 0.57 -4.92 -23.79
C ASP A 291 -0.73 -5.50 -23.24
N TYR A 292 -1.82 -5.31 -23.97
CA TYR A 292 -3.15 -5.69 -23.54
C TYR A 292 -3.89 -6.52 -24.59
N ARG A 293 -4.56 -7.58 -24.13
CA ARG A 293 -5.47 -8.38 -24.95
C ARG A 293 -6.78 -8.64 -24.24
N ALA A 294 -7.90 -8.57 -24.96
CA ALA A 294 -9.21 -8.93 -24.43
C ALA A 294 -10.00 -9.80 -25.41
N ASN A 295 -10.61 -10.87 -24.91
CA ASN A 295 -11.49 -11.71 -25.73
C ASN A 295 -12.76 -10.94 -26.13
N THR A 296 -13.36 -10.21 -25.19
CA THR A 296 -14.50 -9.32 -25.44
C THR A 296 -14.26 -7.96 -24.80
N ALA A 297 -14.44 -6.90 -25.58
CA ALA A 297 -14.39 -5.53 -25.12
C ALA A 297 -15.69 -4.78 -25.45
N VAL A 298 -16.26 -4.10 -24.47
CA VAL A 298 -17.49 -3.32 -24.59
C VAL A 298 -17.18 -1.85 -24.40
N VAL A 299 -17.51 -1.05 -25.40
CA VAL A 299 -17.32 0.41 -25.40
C VAL A 299 -18.63 1.07 -25.83
N GLY A 300 -19.40 1.55 -24.85
CA GLY A 300 -20.75 2.06 -25.11
C GLY A 300 -21.65 0.91 -25.57
N GLU A 301 -22.27 1.06 -26.74
CA GLU A 301 -23.11 0.01 -27.35
C GLU A 301 -22.32 -0.92 -28.28
N HIS A 302 -21.01 -0.68 -28.46
CA HIS A 302 -20.18 -1.44 -29.37
C HIS A 302 -19.52 -2.61 -28.66
N HIS A 303 -19.63 -3.78 -29.29
CA HIS A 303 -18.98 -5.03 -28.87
C HIS A 303 -17.85 -5.35 -29.84
N MET A 304 -16.65 -5.45 -29.30
CA MET A 304 -15.43 -5.84 -30.00
C MET A 304 -14.99 -7.21 -29.50
N LYS A 305 -14.45 -8.03 -30.39
CA LYS A 305 -13.83 -9.32 -30.07
C LYS A 305 -12.36 -9.30 -30.43
N ASN A 306 -11.57 -10.13 -29.73
CA ASN A 306 -10.14 -10.31 -29.99
C ASN A 306 -9.40 -8.96 -30.03
N LEU A 307 -9.66 -8.11 -29.04
CA LEU A 307 -8.99 -6.81 -28.92
C LEU A 307 -7.52 -7.05 -28.58
N GLU A 308 -6.63 -6.47 -29.36
CA GLU A 308 -5.21 -6.35 -29.06
C GLU A 308 -4.84 -4.86 -29.07
N LEU A 309 -4.05 -4.43 -28.07
CA LEU A 309 -3.62 -3.06 -27.91
C LEU A 309 -2.20 -3.05 -27.31
N THR A 310 -1.31 -2.28 -27.90
CA THR A 310 -0.06 -1.86 -27.25
C THR A 310 -0.12 -0.37 -27.00
N ALA A 311 0.00 0.03 -25.74
CA ALA A 311 0.02 1.43 -25.31
C ALA A 311 1.39 1.78 -24.75
N ILE A 312 1.98 2.84 -25.29
CA ILE A 312 3.29 3.36 -24.89
C ILE A 312 3.11 4.81 -24.47
N VAL A 313 3.43 5.11 -23.22
CA VAL A 313 3.54 6.46 -22.69
C VAL A 313 4.99 6.74 -22.40
N GLU A 314 5.54 7.76 -23.08
CA GLU A 314 6.91 8.24 -22.84
C GLU A 314 6.90 9.77 -22.85
N ASP A 315 7.47 10.37 -21.80
CA ASP A 315 7.60 11.82 -21.69
C ASP A 315 6.26 12.59 -21.84
N GLY A 316 5.14 11.99 -21.44
CA GLY A 316 3.82 12.60 -21.56
C GLY A 316 3.21 12.55 -22.97
N LYS A 317 3.77 11.73 -23.87
CA LYS A 317 3.12 11.33 -25.13
C LYS A 317 2.57 9.93 -25.00
N LEU A 318 1.32 9.73 -25.38
CA LEU A 318 0.71 8.42 -25.51
C LEU A 318 0.69 8.02 -26.99
N VAL A 319 1.19 6.83 -27.28
CA VAL A 319 1.06 6.15 -28.57
C VAL A 319 0.31 4.84 -28.32
N LEU A 320 -0.86 4.70 -28.94
CA LEU A 320 -1.58 3.44 -29.05
C LEU A 320 -1.25 2.87 -30.42
N ASP A 321 -0.28 1.95 -30.45
CA ASP A 321 0.10 1.29 -31.68
C ASP A 321 -0.75 0.03 -31.88
N GLU A 322 -1.12 -0.19 -33.14
CA GLU A 322 -1.79 -1.40 -33.61
C GLU A 322 -3.01 -1.87 -32.79
N ILE A 323 -3.95 -0.97 -32.43
CA ILE A 323 -5.24 -1.41 -31.91
C ILE A 323 -5.91 -2.29 -32.98
N ARG A 324 -6.12 -3.56 -32.68
CA ARG A 324 -6.78 -4.52 -33.57
C ARG A 324 -7.98 -5.13 -32.87
N ALA A 325 -9.11 -5.21 -33.55
CA ALA A 325 -10.27 -5.92 -33.01
C ALA A 325 -11.24 -6.32 -34.13
N ASP A 326 -12.05 -7.34 -33.88
CA ASP A 326 -13.18 -7.70 -34.72
C ASP A 326 -14.43 -6.97 -34.21
N MET A 327 -15.04 -6.13 -35.06
CA MET A 327 -16.24 -5.38 -34.74
C MET A 327 -17.26 -5.53 -35.87
N GLN A 328 -18.46 -6.01 -35.54
CA GLN A 328 -19.57 -6.19 -36.50
C GLN A 328 -19.19 -7.00 -37.76
N GLY A 329 -18.30 -7.98 -37.61
CA GLY A 329 -17.84 -8.84 -38.71
C GLY A 329 -16.74 -8.24 -39.59
N ALA A 330 -16.22 -7.05 -39.26
CA ALA A 330 -15.08 -6.44 -39.91
C ALA A 330 -13.88 -6.36 -38.95
N GLN A 331 -12.66 -6.41 -39.51
CA GLN A 331 -11.44 -6.18 -38.76
C GLN A 331 -11.15 -4.68 -38.70
N MET A 332 -11.00 -4.15 -37.49
CA MET A 332 -10.61 -2.78 -37.22
C MET A 332 -9.11 -2.74 -36.94
N LYS A 333 -8.39 -1.78 -37.55
CA LYS A 333 -7.03 -1.40 -37.17
C LYS A 333 -6.97 0.11 -36.94
N VAL A 334 -6.50 0.53 -35.77
CA VAL A 334 -6.35 1.95 -35.40
C VAL A 334 -4.97 2.18 -34.81
N THR A 335 -4.35 3.29 -35.19
CA THR A 335 -3.19 3.86 -34.51
C THR A 335 -3.61 5.24 -34.00
N LEU A 336 -3.28 5.55 -32.76
CA LEU A 336 -3.60 6.84 -32.14
C LEU A 336 -2.36 7.38 -31.45
N GLU A 337 -2.09 8.66 -31.67
CA GLU A 337 -1.04 9.40 -30.97
C GLU A 337 -1.68 10.57 -30.24
N LEU A 338 -1.17 10.88 -29.05
CA LEU A 338 -1.73 11.93 -28.20
C LEU A 338 -0.59 12.60 -27.43
N ASP A 339 -0.43 13.90 -27.63
CA ASP A 339 0.60 14.68 -26.93
C ASP A 339 -0.02 15.43 -25.74
N ALA A 340 0.14 14.90 -24.53
CA ALA A 340 -0.42 15.49 -23.32
C ALA A 340 0.37 16.73 -22.81
N ARG A 341 1.47 17.11 -23.48
CA ARG A 341 2.32 18.25 -23.09
C ARG A 341 1.75 19.59 -23.57
N GLN A 342 0.81 19.58 -24.51
CA GLN A 342 0.14 20.79 -25.02
C GLN A 342 -1.33 20.81 -24.58
N ARG A 343 -1.82 21.99 -24.19
CA ARG A 343 -3.24 22.22 -23.86
C ARG A 343 -3.82 23.27 -24.83
N PRO A 344 -4.96 23.02 -25.50
CA PRO A 344 -5.74 21.78 -25.49
C PRO A 344 -4.94 20.61 -26.10
N TYR A 345 -5.28 19.39 -25.69
CA TYR A 345 -4.57 18.19 -26.18
C TYR A 345 -4.74 18.08 -27.70
N ASP A 346 -3.64 17.86 -28.40
CA ASP A 346 -3.64 17.60 -29.85
C ASP A 346 -3.81 16.08 -30.05
N ILE A 347 -4.89 15.69 -30.74
CA ILE A 347 -5.30 14.29 -31.01
C ILE A 347 -5.09 14.00 -32.49
#